data_AF-A0A534GWW7-F1
#
_entry.id   AF-A0A534GWW7-F1
#
_cell.length_a   1.000
_cell.length_b   1.000
_cell.length_c   1.000
_cell.angle_alpha   90.00
_cell.angle_beta   90.00
_cell.angle_gamma   90.00
#
_symmetry.space_group_name_H-M   'P 1'
#
loop_
_entity.id
_entity.type
_entity.pdbx_description
1 polymer ?
#
loop_
_entity_poly.entity_id
_entity_poly.type
_entity_poly.pdbx_seq_one_letter_code
_entity_poly.pdbx_strand_id
1 'polypeptide(L)'
;MPVSKLVHNLVFSMPRGTPPEKLLNAVRTFAREKFALQHRYALALHTDQGHPHVHVVVKAESEQGVRLNIRKATLREWRRDFAHYLRELGVEANATERAVRGKRETSKLDGIYRAEQRGVSRHTREQVDGVAGDLLKGSLRIEPAKAKLLETRREVQRGWRAVSEILVAEGHPDLAAQVRDFAARMPPPRTDREAIAEALLKHVRQLRAREGPTR
;
A
#
# COMPACT_ATOMS: atom_id res chain seq x y z
N MET A 1 19.96 0.63 25.56
CA MET A 1 18.76 -0.22 25.34
C MET A 1 17.88 0.47 24.30
N PRO A 2 17.44 -0.19 23.21
CA PRO A 2 16.48 0.42 22.30
C PRO A 2 15.19 0.75 23.05
N VAL A 3 14.68 1.97 22.89
CA VAL A 3 13.43 2.40 23.51
C VAL A 3 12.30 1.54 22.97
N SER A 4 11.66 0.74 23.83
CA SER A 4 10.54 -0.08 23.41
C SER A 4 9.32 0.80 23.13
N LYS A 5 8.61 0.52 22.05
CA LYS A 5 7.39 1.26 21.68
C LYS A 5 6.33 1.06 22.77
N LEU A 6 5.83 2.14 23.38
CA LEU A 6 4.83 2.07 24.45
C LEU A 6 3.41 1.84 23.91
N VAL A 7 3.10 2.42 22.76
CA VAL A 7 1.78 2.36 22.14
C VAL A 7 1.86 2.15 20.64
N HIS A 8 0.84 1.52 20.06
CA HIS A 8 0.60 1.49 18.63
C HIS A 8 -0.48 2.50 18.27
N ASN A 9 -0.14 3.44 17.39
CA ASN A 9 -1.11 4.38 16.82
C ASN A 9 -1.60 3.84 15.48
N LEU A 10 -2.88 3.52 15.41
CA LEU A 10 -3.58 3.07 14.22
C LEU A 10 -4.53 4.17 13.75
N VAL A 11 -4.59 4.41 12.45
CA VAL A 11 -5.48 5.41 11.86
C VAL A 11 -6.37 4.71 10.85
N PHE A 12 -7.68 4.78 11.08
CA PHE A 12 -8.71 4.30 10.17
C PHE A 12 -9.33 5.51 9.49
N SER A 13 -9.27 5.58 8.17
CA SER A 13 -9.78 6.73 7.42
C SER A 13 -10.67 6.27 6.28
N MET A 14 -11.63 7.11 5.91
CA MET A 14 -12.50 6.90 4.76
C MET A 14 -12.61 8.17 3.93
N PRO A 15 -12.95 8.08 2.62
CA PRO A 15 -13.13 9.25 1.77
C PRO A 15 -14.18 10.23 2.32
N ARG A 16 -14.11 11.47 1.82
CA ARG A 16 -15.12 12.48 2.15
C ARG A 16 -16.50 11.97 1.72
N GLY A 17 -17.51 12.20 2.56
CA GLY A 17 -18.88 11.74 2.33
C GLY A 17 -19.23 10.40 3.01
N THR A 18 -18.24 9.66 3.54
CA THR A 18 -18.55 8.52 4.42
C THR A 18 -19.15 9.01 5.74
N PRO A 19 -20.30 8.47 6.19
CA PRO A 19 -20.92 8.90 7.44
C PRO A 19 -20.01 8.63 8.66
N PRO A 20 -19.58 9.67 9.40
CA PRO A 20 -18.59 9.53 10.48
C PRO A 20 -19.02 8.59 11.61
N GLU A 21 -20.31 8.53 11.91
CA GLU A 21 -20.88 7.65 12.93
C GLU A 21 -20.78 6.17 12.54
N LYS A 22 -20.99 5.85 11.25
CA LYS A 22 -20.78 4.49 10.73
C LYS A 22 -19.30 4.11 10.77
N LEU A 23 -18.42 5.03 10.40
CA LEU A 23 -16.98 4.84 10.52
C LEU A 23 -16.58 4.56 11.98
N LEU A 24 -17.02 5.40 12.92
CA LEU A 24 -16.72 5.22 14.35
C LEU A 24 -17.24 3.88 14.87
N ASN A 25 -18.45 3.47 14.49
CA ASN A 25 -19.03 2.19 14.91
C ASN A 25 -18.24 1.00 14.34
N ALA A 26 -17.83 1.04 13.07
CA ALA A 26 -16.98 0.00 12.49
C ALA A 26 -15.64 -0.12 13.24
N VAL A 27 -15.02 1.01 13.60
CA VAL A 27 -13.74 1.02 14.34
C VAL A 27 -13.93 0.60 15.79
N ARG A 28 -15.06 0.91 16.43
CA ARG A 28 -15.41 0.41 17.78
C ARG A 28 -15.56 -1.11 17.77
N THR A 29 -16.30 -1.67 16.82
CA THR A 29 -16.42 -3.12 16.65
C THR A 29 -15.04 -3.74 16.43
N PHE A 30 -14.25 -3.20 15.50
CA PHE A 30 -12.88 -3.65 15.27
C PHE A 30 -12.02 -3.65 16.54
N ALA A 31 -11.99 -2.53 17.28
CA ALA A 31 -11.18 -2.40 18.48
C ALA A 31 -11.65 -3.35 19.59
N ARG A 32 -12.96 -3.56 19.72
CA ARG A 32 -13.52 -4.54 20.64
C ARG A 32 -13.05 -5.95 20.29
N GLU A 33 -13.27 -6.40 19.05
CA GLU A 33 -12.92 -7.76 18.63
C GLU A 33 -11.40 -8.04 18.68
N LYS A 34 -10.56 -7.03 18.41
CA LYS A 34 -9.10 -7.23 18.36
C LYS A 34 -8.38 -6.98 19.67
N PHE A 35 -8.92 -6.13 20.55
CA PHE A 35 -8.16 -5.63 21.70
C PHE A 35 -8.90 -5.74 23.04
N ALA A 36 -10.23 -5.85 23.06
CA ALA A 36 -10.94 -5.95 24.33
C ALA A 36 -10.45 -7.15 25.15
N LEU A 37 -10.41 -6.97 26.48
CA LEU A 37 -9.95 -7.98 27.45
C LEU A 37 -8.46 -8.37 27.36
N GLN A 38 -7.73 -7.89 26.35
CA GLN A 38 -6.31 -8.18 26.15
C GLN A 38 -5.46 -6.91 26.29
N HIS A 39 -5.83 -5.83 25.61
CA HIS A 39 -5.09 -4.57 25.58
C HIS A 39 -5.96 -3.40 25.99
N ARG A 40 -5.38 -2.42 26.69
CA ARG A 40 -6.00 -1.10 26.85
C ARG A 40 -5.88 -0.29 25.56
N TYR A 41 -6.97 0.34 25.15
CA TYR A 41 -7.00 1.20 23.98
C TYR A 41 -7.93 2.41 24.19
N ALA A 42 -7.69 3.46 23.42
CA ALA A 42 -8.55 4.64 23.33
C ALA A 42 -8.80 5.00 21.86
N LEU A 43 -9.96 5.58 21.56
CA LEU A 43 -10.35 6.00 20.23
C LEU A 43 -10.73 7.49 20.20
N ALA A 44 -10.39 8.19 19.11
CA ALA A 44 -10.84 9.55 18.85
C ALA A 44 -11.29 9.68 17.39
N LEU A 45 -12.52 10.15 17.16
CA LEU A 45 -13.05 10.46 15.84
C LEU A 45 -12.72 11.92 15.49
N HIS A 46 -12.20 12.12 14.29
CA HIS A 46 -11.94 13.41 13.68
C HIS A 46 -12.74 13.57 12.39
N THR A 47 -13.43 14.70 12.26
CA THR A 47 -14.24 15.10 11.10
C THR A 47 -13.88 16.49 10.59
N ASP A 48 -12.93 17.15 11.26
CA ASP A 48 -12.43 18.50 11.02
C ASP A 48 -11.44 18.58 9.85
N GLN A 49 -10.86 17.44 9.50
CA GLN A 49 -9.93 17.30 8.37
C GLN A 49 -10.69 16.69 7.19
N GLY A 50 -10.32 17.03 5.95
CA GLY A 50 -11.12 16.74 4.73
C GLY A 50 -11.58 15.29 4.52
N HIS A 51 -11.05 14.32 5.28
CA HIS A 51 -11.49 12.94 5.35
C HIS A 51 -11.79 12.53 6.81
N PRO A 52 -12.97 11.95 7.10
CA PRO A 52 -13.26 11.42 8.43
C PRO A 52 -12.29 10.30 8.78
N HIS A 53 -11.72 10.35 9.98
CA HIS A 53 -10.79 9.34 10.44
C HIS A 53 -10.85 9.12 11.95
N VAL A 54 -10.54 7.91 12.39
CA VAL A 54 -10.49 7.51 13.79
C VAL A 54 -9.07 7.12 14.14
N HIS A 55 -8.52 7.79 15.15
CA HIS A 55 -7.28 7.35 15.80
C HIS A 55 -7.61 6.29 16.82
N VAL A 56 -6.84 5.21 16.83
CA VAL A 56 -6.87 4.18 17.86
C VAL A 56 -5.47 4.05 18.43
N VAL A 57 -5.34 4.35 19.72
CA VAL A 57 -4.08 4.18 20.46
C VAL A 57 -4.22 2.91 21.28
N VAL A 58 -3.34 1.94 21.06
CA VAL A 58 -3.34 0.64 21.75
C VAL A 58 -2.06 0.50 22.57
N LYS A 59 -2.18 0.19 23.87
CA LYS A 59 -1.03 -0.14 24.71
C LYS A 59 -0.29 -1.34 24.11
N ALA A 60 1.02 -1.19 23.89
CA ALA A 60 1.81 -2.21 23.20
C ALA A 60 1.95 -3.52 23.99
N GLU A 61 1.79 -3.46 25.30
CA GLU A 61 1.80 -4.61 26.21
C GLU A 61 0.39 -4.89 26.71
N SER A 62 0.00 -6.17 26.70
CA SER A 62 -1.31 -6.64 27.15
C SER A 62 -1.41 -6.59 28.67
N GLU A 63 -2.61 -6.84 29.21
CA GLU A 63 -2.80 -6.98 30.66
C GLU A 63 -2.09 -8.23 31.23
N GLN A 64 -1.68 -9.17 30.38
CA GLN A 64 -0.91 -10.38 30.70
C GLN A 64 0.60 -10.26 30.41
N GLY A 65 1.10 -9.06 30.09
CA GLY A 65 2.53 -8.83 29.80
C GLY A 65 2.99 -9.24 28.40
N VAL A 66 2.06 -9.63 27.51
CA VAL A 66 2.40 -10.04 26.13
C VAL A 66 2.41 -8.82 25.21
N ARG A 67 3.47 -8.67 24.41
CA ARG A 67 3.60 -7.54 23.49
C ARG A 67 2.87 -7.77 22.17
N LEU A 68 2.06 -6.80 21.76
CA LEU A 68 1.38 -6.78 20.48
C LEU A 68 2.39 -6.57 19.34
N ASN A 69 2.58 -7.61 18.54
CA ASN A 69 3.46 -7.59 17.37
C ASN A 69 2.66 -7.47 16.07
N ILE A 70 2.61 -6.26 15.51
CA ILE A 70 1.85 -5.97 14.29
C ILE A 70 2.72 -6.26 13.07
N ARG A 71 2.53 -7.44 12.48
CA ARG A 71 3.23 -7.86 11.25
C ARG A 71 2.41 -7.57 9.99
N LYS A 72 3.03 -7.74 8.81
CA LYS A 72 2.37 -7.51 7.51
C LYS A 72 1.10 -8.34 7.34
N ALA A 73 1.08 -9.59 7.80
CA ALA A 73 -0.10 -10.46 7.72
C ALA A 73 -1.26 -9.92 8.58
N THR A 74 -0.98 -9.57 9.83
CA THR A 74 -1.93 -8.93 10.76
C THR A 74 -2.55 -7.67 10.15
N LEU A 75 -1.74 -6.80 9.54
CA LEU A 75 -2.25 -5.60 8.87
C LEU A 75 -3.17 -5.91 7.68
N ARG A 76 -2.97 -7.03 6.97
CA ARG A 76 -3.88 -7.44 5.88
C ARG A 76 -5.20 -7.94 6.44
N GLU A 77 -5.15 -8.75 7.48
CA GLU A 77 -6.34 -9.21 8.21
C GLU A 77 -7.16 -8.03 8.72
N TRP A 78 -6.52 -7.12 9.46
CA TRP A 78 -7.21 -5.96 10.02
C TRP A 78 -7.85 -5.05 8.97
N ARG A 79 -7.22 -4.90 7.80
CA ARG A 79 -7.84 -4.17 6.68
C ARG A 79 -9.08 -4.89 6.15
N ARG A 80 -9.06 -6.23 6.06
CA ARG A 80 -10.22 -7.04 5.63
C ARG A 80 -11.36 -6.92 6.63
N ASP A 81 -11.06 -7.04 7.92
CA ASP A 81 -12.05 -6.95 8.99
C ASP A 81 -12.67 -5.56 9.05
N PHE A 82 -11.86 -4.51 8.96
CA PHE A 82 -12.36 -3.14 8.91
C PHE A 82 -13.31 -2.92 7.72
N ALA A 83 -12.92 -3.39 6.52
CA ALA A 83 -13.80 -3.31 5.36
C ALA A 83 -15.07 -4.14 5.52
N HIS A 84 -15.01 -5.29 6.19
CA HIS A 84 -16.16 -6.12 6.52
C HIS A 84 -17.13 -5.39 7.46
N TYR A 85 -16.65 -4.84 8.58
CA TYR A 85 -17.50 -4.09 9.52
C TYR A 85 -18.10 -2.83 8.90
N LEU A 86 -17.39 -2.16 7.97
CA LEU A 86 -17.97 -1.07 7.20
C LEU A 86 -19.14 -1.54 6.32
N ARG A 87 -19.00 -2.68 5.63
CA ARG A 87 -20.07 -3.24 4.78
C ARG A 87 -21.30 -3.66 5.59
N GLU A 88 -21.12 -4.19 6.79
CA GLU A 88 -22.25 -4.50 7.70
C GLU A 88 -23.06 -3.25 8.08
N LEU A 89 -22.43 -2.07 8.08
CA LEU A 89 -23.08 -0.78 8.31
C LEU A 89 -23.57 -0.11 7.01
N GLY A 90 -23.52 -0.82 5.88
CA GLY A 90 -23.90 -0.31 4.57
C GLY A 90 -22.94 0.73 3.99
N VAL A 91 -21.66 0.70 4.38
CA VAL A 91 -20.60 1.50 3.76
C VAL A 91 -19.81 0.61 2.81
N GLU A 92 -19.83 0.95 1.53
CA GLU A 92 -19.06 0.24 0.51
C GLU A 92 -17.56 0.40 0.78
N ALA A 93 -16.89 -0.71 1.09
CA ALA A 93 -15.48 -0.72 1.42
C ALA A 93 -14.81 -2.01 0.96
N ASN A 94 -13.64 -1.87 0.34
CA ASN A 94 -12.85 -2.99 -0.19
C ASN A 94 -11.41 -2.95 0.33
N ALA A 95 -10.92 -4.10 0.82
CA ALA A 95 -9.57 -4.27 1.34
C ALA A 95 -8.66 -4.97 0.32
N THR A 96 -8.39 -4.31 -0.81
CA THR A 96 -7.55 -4.89 -1.87
C THR A 96 -6.07 -4.64 -1.62
N GLU A 97 -5.25 -5.66 -1.83
CA GLU A 97 -3.79 -5.51 -1.76
C GLU A 97 -3.23 -4.62 -2.88
N ARG A 98 -2.10 -3.96 -2.61
CA ARG A 98 -1.40 -3.15 -3.61
C ARG A 98 -1.09 -3.93 -4.89
N ALA A 99 -0.59 -5.17 -4.73
CA ALA A 99 -0.22 -6.03 -5.86
C ALA A 99 -1.43 -6.40 -6.71
N VAL A 100 -2.57 -6.70 -6.07
CA VAL A 100 -3.85 -6.99 -6.71
C VAL A 100 -4.36 -5.81 -7.54
N ARG A 101 -4.11 -4.57 -7.10
CA ARG A 101 -4.41 -3.34 -7.85
C ARG A 101 -3.41 -2.98 -8.95
N GLY A 102 -2.34 -3.76 -9.13
CA GLY A 102 -1.29 -3.47 -10.11
C GLY A 102 -0.42 -2.24 -9.79
N LYS A 103 -0.51 -1.67 -8.58
CA LYS A 103 0.32 -0.52 -8.18
C LYS A 103 1.77 -0.94 -7.94
N ARG A 104 2.70 -0.22 -8.58
CA ARG A 104 4.15 -0.51 -8.54
C ARG A 104 4.86 0.14 -7.35
N GLU A 105 4.39 1.30 -6.92
CA GLU A 105 5.09 2.14 -5.93
C GLU A 105 5.08 1.54 -4.53
N THR A 106 6.26 1.55 -3.90
CA THR A 106 6.39 1.26 -2.48
C THR A 106 6.01 2.49 -1.65
N SER A 107 5.42 2.25 -0.48
CA SER A 107 5.15 3.33 0.48
C SER A 107 6.45 3.71 1.17
N LYS A 108 6.81 4.99 1.13
CA LYS A 108 7.96 5.53 1.84
C LYS A 108 7.62 5.74 3.32
N LEU A 109 8.64 5.72 4.18
CA LEU A 109 8.49 6.20 5.55
C LEU A 109 8.14 7.69 5.52
N ASP A 110 7.26 8.14 6.42
CA ASP A 110 6.77 9.53 6.43
C ASP A 110 7.91 10.56 6.44
N GLY A 111 8.97 10.32 7.21
CA GLY A 111 10.16 11.18 7.22
C GLY A 111 10.85 11.29 5.84
N ILE A 112 10.99 10.17 5.13
CA ILE A 112 11.57 10.15 3.78
C ILE A 112 10.65 10.86 2.80
N TYR A 113 9.35 10.56 2.85
CA TYR A 113 8.33 11.18 1.99
C TYR A 113 8.32 12.71 2.15
N ARG A 114 8.25 13.21 3.38
CA ARG A 114 8.25 14.66 3.64
C ARG A 114 9.58 15.33 3.26
N ALA A 115 10.71 14.66 3.46
CA ALA A 115 12.01 15.18 3.05
C ALA A 115 12.12 15.26 1.51
N GLU A 116 11.56 14.29 0.81
CA GLU A 116 11.52 14.26 -0.66
C GLU A 116 10.62 15.36 -1.22
N GLN A 117 9.43 15.59 -0.63
CA GLN A 117 8.55 16.71 -1.00
C GLN A 117 9.24 18.09 -0.87
N ARG A 118 10.21 18.21 0.04
CA ARG A 118 11.04 19.41 0.21
C ARG A 118 12.30 19.43 -0.65
N GLY A 119 12.57 18.38 -1.44
CA GLY A 119 13.80 18.26 -2.25
C GLY A 119 15.09 17.98 -1.46
N VAL A 120 14.99 17.61 -0.18
CA VAL A 120 16.15 17.46 0.73
C VAL A 120 16.37 16.03 1.23
N SER A 121 15.70 15.04 0.64
CA SER A 121 15.89 13.62 1.00
C SER A 121 17.26 13.11 0.57
N ARG A 122 18.19 12.98 1.54
CA ARG A 122 19.50 12.34 1.32
C ARG A 122 19.34 10.91 0.84
N HIS A 123 18.45 10.13 1.46
CA HIS A 123 18.17 8.75 1.07
C HIS A 123 17.75 8.64 -0.41
N THR A 124 16.83 9.49 -0.86
CA THR A 124 16.39 9.49 -2.27
C THR A 124 17.56 9.84 -3.19
N ARG A 125 18.36 10.86 -2.83
CA ARG A 125 19.52 11.29 -3.62
C ARG A 125 20.56 10.18 -3.74
N GLU A 126 20.93 9.55 -2.63
CA GLU A 126 21.88 8.42 -2.60
C GLU A 126 21.41 7.23 -3.46
N GLN A 127 20.11 6.92 -3.44
CA GLN A 127 19.55 5.87 -4.31
C GLN A 127 19.67 6.23 -5.79
N VAL A 128 19.35 7.48 -6.16
CA VAL A 128 19.45 7.97 -7.54
C VAL A 128 20.90 7.98 -8.02
N ASP A 129 21.81 8.53 -7.23
CA ASP A 129 23.24 8.61 -7.56
C ASP A 129 23.84 7.22 -7.72
N GLY A 130 23.48 6.28 -6.83
CA GLY A 130 23.92 4.89 -6.93
C GLY A 130 23.40 4.17 -8.18
N VAL A 131 22.16 4.42 -8.60
CA VAL A 131 21.62 3.85 -9.84
C VAL A 131 22.26 4.52 -11.07
N ALA A 132 22.47 5.83 -11.04
CA ALA A 132 23.16 6.56 -12.11
C ALA A 132 24.59 6.05 -12.31
N GLY A 133 25.33 5.84 -11.22
CA GLY A 133 26.68 5.28 -11.26
C GLY A 133 26.72 3.87 -11.87
N ASP A 134 25.77 3.01 -11.52
CA ASP A 134 25.66 1.66 -12.11
C ASP A 134 25.30 1.70 -13.60
N LEU A 135 24.42 2.62 -14.01
CA LEU A 135 24.06 2.81 -15.42
C LEU A 135 25.26 3.25 -16.25
N LEU A 136 26.06 4.21 -15.75
CA LEU A 136 27.27 4.68 -16.42
C LEU A 136 28.31 3.56 -16.58
N LYS A 137 28.39 2.65 -15.62
CA LYS A 137 29.29 1.48 -15.65
C LYS A 137 28.73 0.28 -16.44
N GLY A 138 27.49 0.35 -16.92
CA GLY A 138 26.80 -0.79 -17.53
C GLY A 138 26.56 -1.96 -16.57
N SER A 139 26.55 -1.72 -15.26
CA SER A 139 26.56 -2.76 -14.21
C SER A 139 25.24 -2.90 -13.45
N LEU A 140 24.11 -2.50 -14.04
CA LEU A 140 22.80 -2.57 -13.38
C LEU A 140 22.40 -4.05 -13.16
N ARG A 141 22.45 -4.50 -11.89
CA ARG A 141 22.15 -5.89 -11.52
C ARG A 141 20.65 -6.12 -11.32
N ILE A 142 20.18 -7.32 -11.69
CA ILE A 142 18.84 -7.79 -11.34
C ILE A 142 18.82 -8.09 -9.84
N GLU A 143 17.95 -7.40 -9.09
CA GLU A 143 17.85 -7.60 -7.65
C GLU A 143 17.10 -8.91 -7.32
N PRO A 144 17.49 -9.66 -6.27
CA PRO A 144 16.79 -10.86 -5.84
C PRO A 144 15.28 -10.63 -5.58
N ALA A 145 14.92 -9.43 -5.13
CA ALA A 145 13.53 -9.02 -4.92
C ALA A 145 12.67 -9.10 -6.21
N LYS A 146 13.30 -9.02 -7.40
CA LYS A 146 12.61 -9.14 -8.69
C LYS A 146 11.92 -10.49 -8.87
N ALA A 147 12.58 -11.58 -8.48
CA ALA A 147 12.01 -12.92 -8.58
C ALA A 147 10.72 -13.02 -7.76
N LYS A 148 10.74 -12.51 -6.52
CA LYS A 148 9.54 -12.49 -5.66
C LYS A 148 8.43 -11.62 -6.24
N LEU A 149 8.75 -10.46 -6.81
CA LEU A 149 7.77 -9.60 -7.47
C LEU A 149 7.10 -10.27 -8.67
N LEU A 150 7.87 -11.02 -9.46
CA LEU A 150 7.34 -11.78 -10.60
C LEU A 150 6.44 -12.94 -10.14
N GLU A 151 6.84 -13.64 -9.08
CA GLU A 151 6.02 -14.69 -8.48
C GLU A 151 4.67 -14.13 -7.97
N THR A 152 4.71 -13.04 -7.20
CA THR A 152 3.50 -12.36 -6.74
C THR A 152 2.63 -11.87 -7.91
N ARG A 153 3.24 -11.39 -9.01
CA ARG A 153 2.50 -11.00 -10.21
C ARG A 153 1.76 -12.19 -10.83
N ARG A 154 2.40 -13.37 -10.91
CA ARG A 154 1.77 -14.60 -11.43
C ARG A 154 0.60 -15.04 -10.54
N GLU A 155 0.76 -14.97 -9.22
CA GLU A 155 -0.32 -15.27 -8.27
C GLU A 155 -1.51 -14.33 -8.46
N VAL A 156 -1.28 -13.03 -8.57
CA VAL A 156 -2.34 -12.03 -8.82
C VAL A 156 -3.05 -12.30 -10.14
N GLN A 157 -2.33 -12.60 -11.21
CA GLN A 157 -2.93 -12.92 -12.51
C GLN A 157 -3.76 -14.20 -12.47
N ARG A 158 -3.29 -15.25 -11.77
CA ARG A 158 -4.10 -16.47 -11.55
C ARG A 158 -5.37 -16.16 -10.77
N GLY A 159 -5.29 -15.35 -9.71
CA GLY A 159 -6.46 -14.93 -8.93
C GLY A 159 -7.50 -14.21 -9.79
N TRP A 160 -7.08 -13.25 -10.62
CA TRP A 160 -8.00 -12.55 -11.53
C TRP A 160 -8.61 -13.47 -12.59
N ARG A 161 -7.86 -14.46 -13.07
CA ARG A 161 -8.38 -15.48 -14.00
C ARG A 161 -9.50 -16.29 -13.35
N ALA A 162 -9.28 -16.77 -12.12
CA ALA A 162 -10.28 -17.51 -11.36
C ALA A 162 -11.54 -16.68 -11.10
N VAL A 163 -11.39 -15.39 -10.75
CA VAL A 163 -12.53 -14.47 -10.61
C VAL A 163 -13.29 -14.32 -11.94
N SER A 164 -12.59 -14.18 -13.06
CA SER A 164 -13.21 -14.15 -14.39
C SER A 164 -14.00 -15.42 -14.69
N GLU A 165 -13.47 -16.60 -14.35
CA GLU A 165 -14.14 -17.90 -14.57
C GLU A 165 -15.42 -18.01 -13.72
N ILE A 166 -15.37 -17.59 -12.46
CA ILE A 166 -16.55 -17.52 -11.57
C ILE A 166 -17.61 -16.60 -12.18
N LEU A 167 -17.22 -15.40 -12.61
CA LEU A 167 -18.16 -14.45 -13.21
C LEU A 167 -18.83 -14.98 -14.48
N VAL A 168 -18.11 -15.75 -15.31
CA VAL A 168 -18.73 -16.42 -16.47
C VAL A 168 -19.75 -17.46 -16.00
N ALA A 169 -19.41 -18.29 -15.01
CA ALA A 169 -20.30 -19.31 -14.47
C ALA A 169 -21.57 -18.71 -13.82
N GLU A 170 -21.48 -17.52 -13.24
CA GLU A 170 -22.59 -16.78 -12.65
C GLU A 170 -23.42 -15.97 -13.67
N GLY A 171 -23.11 -16.06 -14.97
CA GLY A 171 -23.86 -15.37 -16.03
C GLY A 171 -23.47 -13.90 -16.23
N HIS A 172 -22.25 -13.51 -15.84
CA HIS A 172 -21.70 -12.15 -15.98
C HIS A 172 -20.50 -12.10 -16.96
N PRO A 173 -20.67 -12.48 -18.25
CA PRO A 173 -19.56 -12.57 -19.20
C PRO A 173 -18.89 -11.22 -19.51
N ASP A 174 -19.66 -10.12 -19.53
CA ASP A 174 -19.13 -8.78 -19.78
C ASP A 174 -18.22 -8.31 -18.65
N LEU A 175 -18.60 -8.58 -17.40
CA LEU A 175 -17.78 -8.26 -16.23
C LEU A 175 -16.51 -9.13 -16.21
N ALA A 176 -16.63 -10.40 -16.57
CA ALA A 176 -15.47 -11.28 -16.72
C ALA A 176 -14.49 -10.76 -17.78
N ALA A 177 -14.98 -10.21 -18.90
CA ALA A 177 -14.15 -9.59 -19.93
C ALA A 177 -13.41 -8.36 -19.38
N GLN A 178 -14.10 -7.48 -18.64
CA GLN A 178 -13.48 -6.33 -17.99
C GLN A 178 -12.38 -6.73 -16.98
N VAL A 179 -12.59 -7.80 -16.21
CA VAL A 179 -11.59 -8.33 -15.27
C VAL A 179 -10.35 -8.85 -16.02
N ARG A 180 -10.53 -9.56 -17.13
CA ARG A 180 -9.41 -10.03 -17.97
C ARG A 180 -8.63 -8.87 -18.56
N ASP A 181 -9.31 -7.87 -19.10
CA ASP A 181 -8.70 -6.65 -19.65
C ASP A 181 -7.90 -5.89 -18.58
N PHE A 182 -8.46 -5.75 -17.38
CA PHE A 182 -7.77 -5.13 -16.25
C PHE A 182 -6.47 -5.88 -15.91
N ALA A 183 -6.54 -7.21 -15.79
CA ALA A 183 -5.37 -8.04 -15.49
C ALA A 183 -4.30 -7.97 -16.60
N ALA A 184 -4.71 -7.89 -17.87
CA ALA A 184 -3.81 -7.77 -19.02
C ALA A 184 -3.11 -6.40 -19.10
N ARG A 185 -3.79 -5.32 -18.73
CA ARG A 185 -3.23 -3.95 -18.75
C ARG A 185 -2.36 -3.61 -17.53
N MET A 186 -2.19 -4.53 -16.58
CA MET A 186 -1.34 -4.29 -15.42
C MET A 186 0.11 -4.01 -15.83
N PRO A 187 0.74 -2.94 -15.32
CA PRO A 187 2.11 -2.64 -15.68
C PRO A 187 3.06 -3.73 -15.14
N PRO A 188 4.18 -3.98 -15.82
CA PRO A 188 5.15 -4.97 -15.38
C PRO A 188 5.66 -4.63 -13.97
N PRO A 189 5.83 -5.63 -13.09
CA PRO A 189 6.34 -5.39 -11.75
C PRO A 189 7.80 -4.94 -11.84
N ARG A 190 8.16 -3.93 -11.04
CA ARG A 190 9.50 -3.35 -11.02
C ARG A 190 10.00 -3.16 -9.60
N THR A 191 11.31 -3.26 -9.42
CA THR A 191 11.97 -2.83 -8.20
C THR A 191 12.15 -1.31 -8.20
N ASP A 192 12.48 -0.75 -7.03
CA ASP A 192 12.74 0.69 -6.91
C ASP A 192 13.95 1.10 -7.75
N ARG A 193 15.01 0.28 -7.84
CA ARG A 193 16.17 0.56 -8.72
C ARG A 193 15.80 0.55 -10.19
N GLU A 194 15.01 -0.44 -10.65
CA GLU A 194 14.53 -0.49 -12.04
C GLU A 194 13.66 0.73 -12.38
N ALA A 195 12.83 1.19 -11.44
CA ALA A 195 12.01 2.38 -11.63
C ALA A 195 12.85 3.66 -11.72
N ILE A 196 13.86 3.82 -10.86
CA ILE A 196 14.81 4.94 -10.92
C ILE A 196 15.59 4.91 -12.23
N ALA A 197 16.11 3.74 -12.64
CA ALA A 197 16.90 3.60 -13.86
C ALA A 197 16.09 4.01 -15.10
N GLU A 198 14.84 3.55 -15.20
CA GLU A 198 13.96 3.95 -16.31
C GLU A 198 13.67 5.45 -16.28
N ALA A 199 13.42 6.04 -15.10
CA ALA A 199 13.17 7.48 -14.98
C ALA A 199 14.37 8.31 -15.47
N LEU A 200 15.59 7.92 -15.08
CA LEU A 200 16.82 8.56 -15.55
C LEU A 200 17.00 8.42 -17.07
N LEU A 201 16.84 7.22 -17.61
CA LEU A 201 16.94 6.98 -19.05
C LEU A 201 15.89 7.77 -19.85
N LYS A 202 14.66 7.86 -19.33
CA LYS A 202 13.59 8.66 -19.93
C LYS A 202 13.95 10.14 -19.91
N HIS A 203 14.50 10.65 -18.81
CA HIS A 203 14.93 12.04 -18.70
C HIS A 203 16.05 12.37 -19.70
N VAL A 204 17.07 11.51 -19.82
CA VAL A 204 18.16 11.69 -20.80
C VAL A 204 17.63 11.68 -22.24
N ARG A 205 16.71 10.77 -22.58
CA ARG A 205 16.07 10.75 -23.91
C ARG A 205 15.30 12.03 -24.19
N GLN A 206 14.59 12.58 -23.20
CA GLN A 206 13.85 13.84 -23.33
C GLN A 206 14.77 15.04 -23.52
N LEU A 207 15.91 15.10 -22.81
CA LEU A 207 16.91 16.15 -23.01
C LEU A 207 17.49 16.10 -24.43
N ARG A 208 17.92 14.92 -24.88
CA ARG A 208 18.44 14.73 -26.24
C ARG A 208 17.43 15.07 -27.35
N ALA A 209 16.14 14.81 -27.12
CA ALA A 209 15.09 15.17 -28.06
C ALA A 209 14.82 16.68 -28.12
N ARG A 210 15.14 17.43 -27.04
CA ARG A 210 15.02 18.89 -26.98
C ARG A 210 16.25 19.58 -27.59
N GLU A 211 17.42 18.99 -27.45
CA GLU A 211 18.70 19.41 -28.04
C GLU A 211 18.83 18.94 -29.50
N GLY A 212 17.79 19.12 -30.34
CA GLY A 212 17.75 18.62 -31.73
C GLY A 212 19.04 18.89 -32.53
N PRO A 213 19.32 18.10 -33.58
CA PRO A 213 20.66 17.95 -34.14
C PRO A 213 21.29 19.30 -34.46
N THR A 214 22.42 19.58 -33.81
CA THR A 214 23.30 20.69 -34.16
C THR A 214 23.72 20.49 -35.61
N ARG A 215 23.19 21.32 -36.51
CA ARG A 215 23.61 21.38 -37.92
C ARG A 215 25.05 21.89 -38.03
#